data_AF-E7GGM7-F1
#
_entry.id   AF-E7GGM7-F1
#
_cell.length_a   1.000
_cell.length_b   1.000
_cell.length_c   1.000
_cell.angle_alpha   90.00
_cell.angle_beta   90.00
_cell.angle_gamma   90.00
#
_symmetry.space_group_name_H-M   'P 1'
#
loop_
_entity.id
_entity.type
_entity.pdbx_description
1 polymer ?
#
loop_
_entity_poly.entity_id
_entity_poly.type
_entity_poly.pdbx_seq_one_letter_code
_entity_poly.pdbx_strand_id
1 'polypeptide(L)' 'MTRKYAVYTNEAMVNGIYDNDLMDWFSDYNRAKDFAIKTAKEKGVKTMLSVVEDGDFSDEPEIY' A
#
# COMPACT_ATOMS: atom_id res chain seq x y z
N MET A 1 -18.61 3.52 -6.88
CA MET A 1 -17.15 3.56 -6.81
C MET A 1 -16.72 2.92 -5.50
N THR A 2 -15.90 1.88 -5.57
CA THR A 2 -15.39 1.18 -4.39
C THR A 2 -13.96 1.64 -4.18
N ARG A 3 -13.74 2.54 -3.21
CA ARG A 3 -12.41 2.98 -2.81
C ARG A 3 -11.75 1.86 -1.99
N LYS A 4 -10.54 1.48 -2.38
CA LYS A 4 -9.67 0.54 -1.64
C LYS A 4 -8.36 1.23 -1.29
N TYR A 5 -7.61 0.61 -0.40
CA TYR A 5 -6.30 1.07 0.03
C TYR A 5 -5.31 -0.08 -0.07
N ALA A 6 -4.23 0.13 -0.80
CA ALA A 6 -3.17 -0.85 -0.98
C ALA A 6 -1.96 -0.44 -0.13
N VAL A 7 -1.49 -1.35 0.71
CA VAL A 7 -0.27 -1.19 1.49
C VAL A 7 0.79 -2.14 0.95
N TYR A 8 1.96 -1.62 0.63
CA TYR A 8 3.03 -2.42 0.02
C TYR A 8 4.41 -1.85 0.33
N THR A 9 5.42 -2.68 0.17
CA THR A 9 6.84 -2.30 0.30
C THR A 9 7.52 -2.38 -1.07
N ASN A 10 8.80 -2.04 -1.15
CA ASN A 10 9.58 -2.25 -2.37
C ASN A 10 9.67 -3.74 -2.79
N GLU A 11 9.33 -4.67 -1.90
CA GLU A 11 9.31 -6.11 -2.21
C GLU A 11 8.19 -6.48 -3.19
N ALA A 12 7.12 -5.67 -3.25
CA ALA A 12 6.05 -5.87 -4.22
C ALA A 12 6.47 -5.47 -5.66
N MET A 13 7.66 -4.88 -5.86
CA MET A 13 8.14 -4.48 -7.18
C MET A 13 8.76 -5.67 -7.92
N VAL A 14 8.08 -6.13 -8.96
CA VAL A 14 8.53 -7.22 -9.84
C VAL A 14 8.69 -6.67 -11.26
N ASN A 15 9.91 -6.76 -11.82
CA ASN A 15 10.24 -6.24 -13.16
C ASN A 15 9.88 -4.75 -13.38
N GLY A 16 9.97 -3.93 -12.32
CA GLY A 16 9.68 -2.49 -12.38
C GLY A 16 8.20 -2.12 -12.30
N ILE A 17 7.32 -3.09 -12.06
CA ILE A 17 5.88 -2.90 -11.84
C ILE A 17 5.55 -3.42 -10.44
N TYR A 18 4.59 -2.80 -9.75
CA TYR A 18 4.11 -3.34 -8.49
C TYR A 18 3.09 -4.46 -8.73
N ASP A 19 3.34 -5.62 -8.12
CA ASP A 19 2.46 -6.79 -8.18
C ASP A 19 1.37 -6.68 -7.12
N ASN A 20 0.11 -6.67 -7.57
CA ASN A 20 -1.08 -6.55 -6.71
C ASN A 20 -1.23 -7.72 -5.73
N ASP A 21 -0.70 -8.90 -6.06
CA ASP A 21 -0.79 -10.10 -5.22
C ASP A 21 0.21 -10.04 -4.04
N LEU A 22 1.20 -9.15 -4.12
CA LEU A 22 2.18 -8.91 -3.06
C LEU A 22 1.82 -7.72 -2.16
N MET A 23 0.62 -7.16 -2.32
CA MET A 23 0.11 -6.03 -1.54
C MET A 23 -0.94 -6.47 -0.52
N ASP A 24 -1.00 -5.73 0.59
CA ASP A 24 -2.06 -5.86 1.58
C ASP A 24 -3.21 -4.88 1.28
N TRP A 25 -4.41 -5.42 1.10
CA TRP A 25 -5.59 -4.65 0.66
C TRP A 25 -6.57 -4.39 1.79
N PHE A 26 -7.03 -3.14 1.88
CA PHE A 26 -7.97 -2.69 2.90
C PHE A 26 -9.13 -1.90 2.29
N SER A 27 -10.29 -1.95 2.95
CA SER A 27 -11.46 -1.10 2.63
C SER A 27 -11.56 0.14 3.52
N ASP A 28 -10.76 0.22 4.58
CA ASP A 28 -10.74 1.31 5.55
C ASP A 28 -9.35 1.95 5.60
N TYR A 29 -9.31 3.29 5.48
CA TYR A 29 -8.07 4.04 5.41
C TYR A 29 -7.28 3.97 6.72
N ASN A 30 -7.94 4.12 7.87
CA ASN A 30 -7.25 4.17 9.17
C ASN A 30 -6.60 2.82 9.47
N ARG A 31 -7.29 1.71 9.17
CA ARG A 31 -6.73 0.36 9.28
C ARG A 31 -5.54 0.15 8.36
N ALA A 32 -5.60 0.64 7.11
CA ALA A 32 -4.50 0.55 6.16
C ALA A 32 -3.28 1.34 6.66
N LYS A 33 -3.50 2.56 7.15
CA LYS A 33 -2.48 3.45 7.71
C LYS A 33 -1.82 2.87 8.95
N ASP A 34 -2.60 2.37 9.90
CA ASP A 34 -2.06 1.73 11.11
C ASP A 34 -1.21 0.51 10.75
N PHE A 35 -1.66 -0.28 9.77
CA PHE A 35 -0.89 -1.42 9.25
C PHE A 35 0.41 -0.97 8.57
N ALA A 36 0.37 0.06 7.72
CA ALA A 36 1.55 0.59 7.05
C ALA A 36 2.62 1.08 8.05
N ILE A 37 2.21 1.88 9.04
CA ILE A 37 3.10 2.38 10.10
C ILE A 37 3.67 1.23 10.92
N LYS A 38 2.83 0.25 11.28
CA LYS A 38 3.26 -0.92 12.06
C LYS A 38 4.29 -1.72 11.27
N THR A 39 4.01 -2.06 10.01
CA THR A 39 4.92 -2.80 9.14
C THR A 39 6.24 -2.07 8.96
N ALA A 40 6.21 -0.75 8.74
CA ALA A 40 7.41 0.06 8.61
C ALA A 40 8.30 -0.02 9.86
N LYS A 41 7.69 0.08 11.04
CA LYS A 41 8.40 -0.02 12.34
C LYS A 41 8.93 -1.42 12.63
N GLU A 42 8.12 -2.46 12.43
CA GLU A 42 8.48 -3.83 12.77
C GLU A 42 9.56 -4.41 11.84
N LYS A 43 9.49 -4.07 10.56
CA LYS A 43 10.46 -4.55 9.55
C LYS A 43 11.65 -3.61 9.36
N GLY A 44 11.54 -2.35 9.81
CA GLY A 44 12.56 -1.33 9.56
C GLY A 44 12.70 -0.97 8.07
N VAL A 45 11.59 -1.01 7.33
CA VAL A 45 11.54 -0.74 5.88
C VAL A 45 10.55 0.36 5.55
N LYS A 46 10.74 1.01 4.41
CA LYS A 46 9.78 1.96 3.86
C LYS A 46 8.52 1.22 3.42
N THR A 47 7.36 1.71 3.87
CA THR A 47 6.05 1.20 3.47
C THR A 47 5.27 2.29 2.72
N MET A 48 4.53 1.91 1.69
CA MET A 48 3.73 2.78 0.84
C MET A 48 2.25 2.46 1.03
N LEU A 49 1.41 3.49 1.09
CA LEU A 49 -0.05 3.41 1.17
C LEU A 49 -0.64 4.19 0.00
N SER A 50 -1.26 3.50 -0.95
CA SER A 50 -1.98 4.12 -2.07
C SER A 50 -3.49 4.03 -1.88
N VAL A 51 -4.18 5.09 -2.29
CA VAL A 51 -5.63 5.01 -2.55
C VAL A 51 -5.81 4.39 -3.92
N VAL A 52 -6.75 3.44 -4.03
CA VAL A 52 -7.09 2.78 -5.29
C VAL A 52 -8.55 3.04 -5.61
N GLU A 53 -8.79 3.72 -6.72
CA GLU A 53 -10.12 4.06 -7.24
C GLU A 53 -10.30 3.43 -8.62
N ASP A 54 -11.29 2.56 -8.76
CA ASP A 54 -11.60 1.84 -10.02
C ASP A 54 -10.38 1.12 -10.66
N GLY A 55 -9.40 0.72 -9.83
CA GLY A 55 -8.20 0.00 -10.25
C GLY A 55 -6.97 0.90 -10.48
N ASP A 56 -7.15 2.21 -10.45
CA ASP A 56 -6.06 3.18 -10.56
C ASP A 56 -5.50 3.52 -9.18
N PHE A 57 -4.17 3.45 -9.06
CA PHE A 57 -3.45 3.82 -7.86
C PHE A 57 -3.20 5.34 -7.86
N SER A 58 -3.26 5.94 -6.67
CA SER A 58 -2.86 7.32 -6.46
C SER A 58 -1.41 7.55 -6.92
N ASP A 59 -1.17 8.60 -7.70
CA ASP A 59 0.16 8.99 -8.19
C ASP A 59 1.17 9.20 -7.05
N GLU A 60 0.70 9.72 -5.92
CA GLU A 60 1.51 9.99 -4.73
C GLU A 60 1.07 9.09 -3.57
N PRO A 61 1.68 7.91 -3.38
CA PRO A 61 1.44 7.10 -2.19
C PRO A 61 1.94 7.81 -0.94
N GLU A 62 1.21 7.66 0.16
CA GLU A 62 1.70 8.03 1.48
C GLU A 62 2.83 7.08 1.91
N ILE A 63 3.85 7.63 2.57
CA ILE A 63 5.08 6.91 2.91
C ILE A 63 5.25 6.87 4.43
N TYR A 64 5.57 5.69 4.96
CA TYR A 64 5.77 5.42 6.38
C TYR A 64 7.05 4.63 6.65
#